data_AF-A0A357N426-F1
#
_entry.id   AF-A0A357N426-F1
#
_cell.length_a   1.000
_cell.length_b   1.000
_cell.length_c   1.000
_cell.angle_alpha   90.00
_cell.angle_beta   90.00
_cell.angle_gamma   90.00
#
_symmetry.space_group_name_H-M   'P 1'
#
loop_
_entity.id
_entity.type
_entity.pdbx_description
1 polymer ?
#
loop_
_entity_poly.entity_id
_entity_poly.type
_entity_poly.pdbx_seq_one_letter_code
_entity_poly.pdbx_strand_id
1 'polypeptide(L)'
;MFQGETAITVDDKGRMAVPTAYRDLVARASNNRLVLTYNPFEAGCLWLYAESEWERVRDDVMSKPNTQRVVRLLQQKLVGSAAHLELDGNGRISIPASHRGAVGIEKKAVLLGMGDKFELWSEQAHRALIQQTLSDEDLGDGLLDLKL
;
A
#
# COMPACT_ATOMS: atom_id res chain seq x y z
N MET A 1 -9.95 0.79 10.65
CA MET A 1 -9.11 -0.25 10.03
C MET A 1 -9.56 -0.41 8.58
N PHE A 2 -8.61 -0.55 7.65
CA PHE A 2 -8.87 -0.89 6.25
C PHE A 2 -8.90 -2.41 6.08
N GLN A 3 -9.90 -2.94 5.38
CA GLN A 3 -10.03 -4.39 5.16
C GLN A 3 -10.83 -4.71 3.90
N GLY A 4 -10.47 -5.78 3.19
CA GLY A 4 -11.21 -6.27 2.03
C GLY A 4 -10.60 -5.86 0.70
N GLU A 5 -11.12 -6.47 -0.36
CA GLU A 5 -10.59 -6.36 -1.73
C GLU A 5 -11.50 -5.49 -2.60
N THR A 6 -10.91 -4.65 -3.45
CA THR A 6 -11.65 -3.87 -4.46
C THR A 6 -10.87 -3.78 -5.75
N ALA A 7 -11.49 -4.18 -6.85
CA ALA A 7 -10.96 -3.93 -8.20
C ALA A 7 -11.00 -2.44 -8.51
N ILE A 8 -9.88 -1.88 -8.98
CA ILE A 8 -9.70 -0.47 -9.25
C ILE A 8 -9.30 -0.26 -10.71
N THR A 9 -9.89 0.77 -11.32
CA THR A 9 -9.44 1.29 -12.60
C THR A 9 -8.65 2.58 -12.38
N VAL A 10 -7.48 2.67 -13.01
CA VAL A 10 -6.68 3.88 -13.12
C VAL A 10 -7.01 4.54 -14.46
N ASP A 11 -7.44 5.80 -14.42
CA ASP A 11 -7.76 6.55 -15.63
C ASP A 11 -6.50 6.96 -16.41
N ASP A 12 -6.67 7.48 -17.63
CA ASP A 12 -5.54 7.86 -18.49
C ASP A 12 -4.70 9.02 -17.89
N LYS A 13 -5.19 9.71 -16.86
CA LYS A 13 -4.46 10.73 -16.09
C LYS A 13 -3.74 10.15 -14.87
N GLY A 14 -3.77 8.83 -14.67
CA GLY A 14 -3.16 8.17 -13.53
C GLY A 14 -3.97 8.28 -12.24
N ARG A 15 -5.26 8.60 -12.32
CA ARG A 15 -6.11 8.77 -11.12
C ARG A 15 -6.93 7.53 -10.85
N MET A 16 -7.12 7.22 -9.57
CA MET A 16 -8.06 6.20 -9.12
C MET A 16 -9.07 6.79 -8.15
N ALA A 17 -10.30 6.25 -8.16
CA ALA A 17 -11.27 6.55 -7.13
C ALA A 17 -10.94 5.77 -5.86
N VAL A 18 -10.91 6.45 -4.72
CA VAL A 18 -10.91 5.78 -3.41
C VAL A 18 -12.31 5.22 -3.19
N PRO A 19 -12.46 3.92 -2.84
CA PRO A 19 -13.77 3.33 -2.60
C PRO A 19 -14.57 4.11 -1.56
N THR A 20 -15.86 4.33 -1.81
CA THR A 20 -16.73 5.18 -0.99
C THR A 20 -16.71 4.76 0.49
N ALA A 21 -16.63 3.46 0.76
CA ALA A 21 -16.56 2.89 2.10
C ALA A 21 -15.38 3.41 2.95
N TYR A 22 -14.30 3.89 2.31
CA TYR A 22 -13.10 4.37 3.02
C TYR A 22 -12.94 5.88 3.03
N ARG A 23 -13.68 6.63 2.21
CA ARG A 23 -13.49 8.09 2.07
C ARG A 23 -13.66 8.80 3.41
N ASP A 24 -14.72 8.46 4.12
CA ASP A 24 -15.03 8.93 5.46
C ASP A 24 -13.94 8.62 6.49
N LEU A 25 -13.33 7.44 6.39
CA LEU A 25 -12.25 7.01 7.28
C LEU A 25 -10.97 7.82 7.00
N VAL A 26 -10.61 7.99 5.73
CA VAL A 26 -9.44 8.80 5.31
C VAL A 26 -9.63 10.26 5.67
N ALA A 27 -10.84 10.81 5.49
CA ALA A 27 -11.18 12.17 5.89
C ALA A 27 -10.96 12.39 7.39
N ARG A 28 -11.49 11.48 8.24
CA ARG A 28 -11.34 11.58 9.69
C ARG A 28 -9.90 11.36 10.18
N ALA A 29 -9.17 10.44 9.56
CA ALA A 29 -7.82 10.09 10.01
C ALA A 29 -6.75 11.13 9.62
N SER A 30 -6.89 11.75 8.44
CA SER A 30 -5.81 12.55 7.84
C SER A 30 -6.29 13.75 7.01
N ASN A 31 -7.55 14.17 7.16
CA ASN A 31 -8.14 15.26 6.39
C ASN A 31 -7.95 15.06 4.88
N ASN A 32 -8.35 13.89 4.36
CA ASN A 32 -8.26 13.49 2.95
C ASN A 32 -6.84 13.32 2.39
N ARG A 33 -5.81 13.31 3.25
CA ARG A 33 -4.41 13.09 2.84
C ARG A 33 -3.99 11.65 3.02
N LEU A 34 -3.32 11.14 1.99
CA LEU A 34 -2.73 9.81 1.95
C LEU A 34 -1.25 9.91 1.58
N VAL A 35 -0.47 8.90 1.93
CA VAL A 35 0.93 8.79 1.51
C VAL A 35 1.17 7.46 0.84
N LEU A 36 1.70 7.51 -0.38
CA LEU A 36 2.03 6.37 -1.21
C LEU A 36 3.53 6.07 -1.14
N THR A 37 3.90 4.80 -0.96
CA THR A 37 5.30 4.33 -0.98
C THR A 37 5.43 3.05 -1.79
N TYR A 38 6.66 2.64 -2.10
CA TYR A 38 6.91 1.28 -2.59
C TYR A 38 6.69 0.26 -1.47
N ASN A 39 6.18 -0.93 -1.82
CA ASN A 39 6.25 -2.08 -0.94
C ASN A 39 7.70 -2.62 -0.95
N PRO A 40 8.37 -2.73 0.22
CA PRO A 40 9.75 -3.22 0.29
C PRO A 40 9.87 -4.74 0.20
N PHE A 41 8.75 -5.46 0.35
CA PHE A 41 8.71 -6.91 0.43
C PHE A 41 8.16 -7.57 -0.83
N GLU A 42 7.19 -6.93 -1.49
CA GLU A 42 6.50 -7.51 -2.65
C GLU A 42 6.67 -6.66 -3.92
N ALA A 43 7.01 -7.33 -5.02
CA ALA A 43 7.01 -6.70 -6.33
C ALA A 43 5.57 -6.53 -6.83
N GLY A 44 5.32 -5.46 -7.58
CA GLY A 44 3.98 -5.21 -8.14
C GLY A 44 2.98 -4.61 -7.15
N CYS A 45 3.44 -4.18 -5.97
CA CYS A 45 2.62 -3.60 -4.91
C CYS A 45 3.16 -2.23 -4.45
N LEU A 46 2.24 -1.29 -4.24
CA LEU A 46 2.48 -0.04 -3.53
C LEU A 46 1.75 -0.07 -2.20
N TRP A 47 2.28 0.62 -1.20
CA TRP A 47 1.57 0.88 0.04
C TRP A 47 0.97 2.27 0.04
N LEU A 48 -0.22 2.41 0.63
CA LEU A 48 -0.95 3.66 0.71
C LEU A 48 -1.52 3.82 2.13
N TYR A 49 -0.98 4.79 2.87
CA TYR A 49 -1.32 5.05 4.26
C TYR A 49 -2.20 6.29 4.38
N ALA A 50 -3.03 6.34 5.41
CA ALA A 50 -3.47 7.62 5.95
C ALA A 50 -2.24 8.41 6.43
N GLU A 51 -2.16 9.71 6.14
CA GLU A 51 -0.95 10.50 6.47
C GLU A 51 -0.54 10.42 7.94
N SER A 52 -1.47 10.45 8.90
CA SER A 52 -1.19 10.30 10.33
C SER A 52 -0.52 8.97 10.69
N GLU A 53 -0.97 7.85 10.10
CA GLU A 53 -0.32 6.55 10.29
C GLU A 53 1.04 6.48 9.59
N TRP A 54 1.17 7.12 8.42
CA TRP A 54 2.46 7.22 7.75
C TRP A 54 3.51 7.94 8.59
N GLU A 55 3.16 9.01 9.28
CA GLU A 55 4.10 9.74 10.15
C GLU A 55 4.68 8.84 11.23
N ARG A 56 3.85 8.02 11.87
CA ARG A 56 4.29 7.01 12.85
C ARG A 56 5.26 6.00 12.20
N VAL A 57 4.88 5.41 11.06
CA VAL A 57 5.71 4.43 10.33
C VAL A 57 7.04 5.04 9.88
N ARG A 58 7.02 6.27 9.36
CA ARG A 58 8.19 7.03 8.92
C ARG A 58 9.16 7.20 10.07
N ASP A 59 8.68 7.68 11.21
CA ASP A 59 9.52 7.99 12.37
C ASP A 59 10.16 6.71 12.93
N ASP A 60 9.40 5.61 12.99
CA ASP A 60 9.90 4.29 13.38
C ASP A 60 11.01 3.79 12.45
N VAL A 61 10.83 3.92 11.13
CA VAL A 61 11.82 3.51 10.11
C VAL A 61 13.06 4.40 10.13
N MET A 62 12.89 5.71 10.30
CA MET A 62 14.00 6.67 10.35
C MET A 62 14.78 6.62 11.66
N SER A 63 14.19 6.09 12.75
CA SER A 63 14.89 5.85 14.01
C SER A 63 15.99 4.78 13.90
N LYS A 64 15.96 3.94 12.86
CA LYS A 64 16.89 2.81 12.70
C LYS A 64 18.23 3.26 12.10
N PRO A 65 19.38 2.82 12.65
CA PRO A 65 20.69 3.11 12.07
C PRO A 65 20.80 2.59 10.63
N ASN A 66 21.20 3.46 9.71
CA ASN A 66 21.29 3.14 8.27
C ASN A 66 22.61 2.45 7.87
N THR A 67 23.39 1.97 8.85
CA THR A 67 24.68 1.30 8.64
C THR A 67 24.52 -0.08 7.99
N GLN A 68 23.38 -0.73 8.19
CA GLN A 68 23.03 -1.97 7.52
C GLN A 68 22.35 -1.69 6.18
N ARG A 69 22.82 -2.36 5.11
CA ARG A 69 22.27 -2.21 3.74
C ARG A 69 20.75 -2.42 3.69
N VAL A 70 20.23 -3.41 4.43
CA VAL A 70 18.79 -3.70 4.45
C VAL A 70 17.97 -2.53 5.02
N VAL A 71 18.45 -1.89 6.08
CA VAL A 71 17.80 -0.72 6.68
C VAL A 71 17.82 0.46 5.72
N ARG A 72 18.94 0.68 5.03
CA ARG A 72 19.05 1.74 4.03
C ARG A 72 18.08 1.53 2.86
N LEU A 73 17.95 0.29 2.37
CA LEU A 73 16.98 -0.05 1.32
C LEU A 73 15.54 0.16 1.78
N LEU A 74 15.21 -0.23 3.01
CA LEU A 74 13.90 0.01 3.60
C LEU A 74 13.58 1.51 3.67
N GLN A 75 14.50 2.33 4.17
CA GLN A 75 14.37 3.79 4.23
C GLN A 75 14.19 4.39 2.84
N GLN A 76 14.93 3.92 1.83
CA GLN A 76 14.79 4.41 0.45
C GLN A 76 13.45 4.02 -0.17
N LYS A 77 13.01 2.78 0.01
CA LYS A 77 11.75 2.28 -0.57
C LYS A 77 10.52 2.85 0.13
N LEU A 78 10.58 3.06 1.44
CA LEU A 78 9.47 3.67 2.18
C LEU A 78 9.57 5.19 2.15
N VAL A 79 10.50 5.75 2.92
CA VAL A 79 10.57 7.19 3.19
C VAL A 79 11.07 7.97 1.99
N GLY A 80 12.13 7.49 1.34
CA GLY A 80 12.71 8.14 0.16
C GLY A 80 11.81 8.15 -1.07
N SER A 81 10.82 7.26 -1.13
CA SER A 81 9.86 7.19 -2.25
C SER A 81 8.49 7.77 -1.92
N ALA A 82 8.28 8.27 -0.70
CA ALA A 82 6.99 8.72 -0.24
C ALA A 82 6.43 9.86 -1.12
N ALA A 83 5.19 9.69 -1.58
CA ALA A 83 4.43 10.68 -2.33
C ALA A 83 3.16 11.05 -1.57
N HIS A 84 3.00 12.33 -1.22
CA HIS A 84 1.80 12.85 -0.57
C HIS A 84 0.70 13.05 -1.62
N LEU A 85 -0.46 12.46 -1.35
CA LEU A 85 -1.63 12.46 -2.20
C LEU A 85 -2.81 13.06 -1.42
N GLU A 86 -3.73 13.70 -2.12
CA GLU A 86 -4.95 14.24 -1.55
C GLU A 86 -6.15 13.82 -2.38
N LEU A 87 -7.25 13.45 -1.72
CA LEU A 87 -8.50 13.17 -2.41
C LEU A 87 -9.06 14.47 -3.01
N ASP A 88 -9.32 14.45 -4.32
CA ASP A 88 -10.06 15.53 -4.98
C ASP A 88 -11.53 15.56 -4.54
N GLY A 89 -12.29 16.58 -4.97
CA GLY A 89 -13.72 16.70 -4.65
C GLY A 89 -14.60 15.54 -5.16
N ASN A 90 -14.08 14.65 -6.00
CA ASN A 90 -14.76 13.43 -6.47
C ASN A 90 -14.28 12.17 -5.72
N GLY A 91 -13.41 12.32 -4.72
CA GLY A 91 -12.81 11.23 -3.95
C GLY A 91 -11.78 10.43 -4.74
N ARG A 92 -11.05 11.07 -5.66
CA ARG A 92 -9.96 10.44 -6.44
C ARG A 92 -8.59 10.92 -5.97
N ILE A 93 -7.60 10.06 -6.12
CA ILE A 93 -6.19 10.38 -5.92
C ILE A 93 -5.41 10.22 -7.23
N SER A 94 -4.37 11.03 -7.42
CA SER A 94 -3.46 10.95 -8.58
C SER A 94 -2.22 10.15 -8.22
N ILE A 95 -2.02 9.00 -8.84
CA ILE A 95 -0.86 8.15 -8.58
C ILE A 95 0.30 8.55 -9.51
N PRO A 96 1.48 8.91 -8.98
CA PRO A 96 2.63 9.28 -9.80
C PRO A 96 2.97 8.20 -10.83
N ALA A 97 3.30 8.63 -12.06
CA ALA A 97 3.63 7.72 -13.15
C ALA A 97 4.84 6.83 -12.85
N SER A 98 5.83 7.34 -12.10
CA SER A 98 7.00 6.59 -11.64
C SER A 98 6.60 5.39 -10.78
N HIS A 99 5.72 5.61 -9.80
CA HIS A 99 5.29 4.56 -8.88
C HIS A 99 4.48 3.50 -9.62
N ARG A 100 3.52 3.93 -10.45
CA ARG A 100 2.73 3.04 -11.29
C ARG A 100 3.58 2.19 -12.23
N GLY A 101 4.51 2.82 -12.94
CA GLY A 101 5.42 2.13 -13.86
C GLY A 101 6.31 1.11 -13.15
N ALA A 102 6.83 1.45 -11.97
CA ALA A 102 7.69 0.56 -11.19
C ALA A 102 7.00 -0.72 -10.71
N VAL A 103 5.67 -0.70 -10.54
CA VAL A 103 4.89 -1.87 -10.08
C VAL A 103 3.99 -2.48 -11.16
N GLY A 104 4.06 -1.99 -12.40
CA GLY A 104 3.26 -2.51 -13.52
C GLY A 104 1.77 -2.19 -13.44
N ILE A 105 1.38 -1.06 -12.86
CA ILE A 105 -0.02 -0.58 -12.86
C ILE A 105 -0.25 0.33 -14.06
N GLU A 106 -0.98 -0.16 -15.06
CA GLU A 106 -1.41 0.65 -16.21
C GLU A 106 -2.83 1.17 -16.03
N LYS A 107 -3.84 0.31 -16.25
CA LYS A 107 -5.27 0.63 -16.15
C LYS A 107 -6.01 -0.12 -15.07
N LYS A 108 -5.55 -1.32 -14.70
CA LYS A 108 -6.21 -2.18 -13.73
C LYS A 108 -5.31 -2.41 -12.53
N ALA A 109 -5.90 -2.29 -11.35
CA ALA A 109 -5.26 -2.52 -10.09
C ALA A 109 -6.23 -3.19 -9.12
N VAL A 110 -5.71 -3.69 -8.01
CA VAL A 110 -6.50 -4.19 -6.89
C VAL A 110 -6.07 -3.44 -5.64
N LEU A 111 -7.05 -2.88 -4.94
CA LEU A 111 -6.83 -2.23 -3.65
C LEU A 111 -7.26 -3.20 -2.55
N LEU A 112 -6.30 -3.62 -1.73
CA LEU A 112 -6.52 -4.42 -0.53
C LEU A 112 -6.42 -3.52 0.69
N GLY A 113 -7.44 -3.54 1.56
CA GLY A 113 -7.31 -2.98 2.90
C GLY A 113 -6.58 -3.97 3.80
N MET A 114 -5.50 -3.53 4.45
CA MET A 114 -4.69 -4.39 5.32
C MET A 114 -4.30 -3.66 6.61
N GLY A 115 -5.28 -3.48 7.49
CA GLY A 115 -5.06 -2.93 8.82
C GLY A 115 -5.00 -1.40 8.82
N ASP A 116 -3.78 -0.88 8.90
CA ASP A 116 -3.43 0.55 8.96
C ASP A 116 -3.11 1.17 7.58
N LYS A 117 -3.03 0.33 6.55
CA LYS A 117 -2.73 0.73 5.17
C LYS A 117 -3.65 0.08 4.16
N PHE A 118 -3.61 0.60 2.96
CA PHE A 118 -3.96 -0.15 1.77
C PHE A 118 -2.72 -0.67 1.07
N GLU A 119 -2.89 -1.78 0.38
CA GLU A 119 -1.97 -2.27 -0.62
C GLU A 119 -2.62 -2.09 -2.00
N LEU A 120 -1.92 -1.38 -2.88
CA LEU A 120 -2.34 -1.17 -4.25
C LEU A 120 -1.49 -2.01 -5.18
N TRP A 121 -2.08 -3.08 -5.67
CA TRP A 121 -1.46 -4.10 -6.49
C TRP A 121 -1.74 -3.90 -7.97
N SER A 122 -0.81 -4.27 -8.85
CA SER A 122 -1.17 -4.58 -10.23
C SER A 122 -2.06 -5.83 -10.28
N GLU A 123 -2.99 -5.88 -11.23
CA GLU A 123 -3.91 -7.03 -11.39
C GLU A 123 -3.14 -8.36 -11.55
N GLN A 124 -2.00 -8.34 -12.25
CA GLN A 124 -1.16 -9.52 -12.45
C GLN A 124 -0.49 -9.99 -11.16
N ALA A 125 0.13 -9.08 -10.40
CA ALA A 125 0.81 -9.42 -9.16
C ALA A 125 -0.19 -9.91 -8.10
N HIS A 126 -1.35 -9.26 -7.99
CA HIS A 126 -2.43 -9.71 -7.11
C HIS A 126 -2.92 -11.13 -7.46
N ARG A 127 -3.15 -11.40 -8.75
CA ARG A 127 -3.58 -12.74 -9.19
C ARG A 127 -2.55 -13.80 -8.83
N ALA A 128 -1.26 -13.49 -9.00
CA ALA A 128 -0.19 -14.39 -8.61
C ALA A 128 -0.16 -14.63 -7.09
N LEU A 129 -0.37 -13.59 -6.28
CA LEU A 129 -0.46 -13.68 -4.82
C LEU A 129 -1.59 -14.62 -4.37
N ILE A 130 -2.81 -14.42 -4.86
CA ILE A 130 -3.99 -15.21 -4.45
C ILE A 130 -3.89 -16.69 -4.88
N GLN A 131 -3.07 -16.98 -5.89
CA GLN A 131 -2.80 -18.36 -6.33
C GLN A 131 -1.74 -19.07 -5.46
N GLN A 132 -1.05 -18.36 -4.58
CA GLN A 132 -0.14 -18.98 -3.63
C GLN A 132 -0.95 -19.74 -2.59
N THR A 133 -0.56 -20.98 -2.35
CA THR A 133 -1.09 -21.83 -1.28
C THR A 133 -0.05 -21.96 -0.19
N LEU A 134 -0.46 -21.82 1.06
CA LEU A 134 0.41 -22.11 2.19
C LEU A 134 0.44 -23.62 2.45
N SER A 135 1.63 -24.16 2.69
CA SER A 135 1.85 -25.52 3.18
C SER A 135 2.05 -25.53 4.70
N ASP A 136 2.00 -26.71 5.30
CA ASP A 136 2.28 -26.86 6.74
C ASP A 136 3.70 -26.40 7.11
N GLU A 137 4.66 -26.46 6.19
CA GLU A 137 6.03 -25.95 6.40
C GLU A 137 6.08 -24.42 6.44
N ASP A 138 5.16 -23.74 5.74
CA ASP A 138 5.05 -22.28 5.75
C ASP A 138 4.35 -21.78 7.04
N LEU A 139 3.49 -22.63 7.63
CA LEU A 139 2.83 -22.40 8.91
C LEU A 139 3.78 -22.68 10.07
N GLY A 140 4.82 -21.85 10.22
CA GLY A 140 5.76 -21.95 11.33
C GLY A 140 5.07 -21.86 12.71
N ASP A 141 5.83 -22.12 13.79
CA ASP A 141 5.30 -22.25 15.17
C ASP A 141 4.35 -21.12 15.63
N GLY A 142 4.54 -19.89 15.11
CA GLY A 142 3.73 -18.72 15.44
C GLY A 142 2.34 -18.65 14.79
N LEU A 143 1.98 -19.60 13.93
CA LEU A 143 0.68 -19.65 13.23
C LEU A 143 -0.17 -20.85 13.69
N LEU A 144 0.36 -21.74 14.53
CA LEU A 144 -0.28 -22.99 14.94
C LEU A 144 -1.50 -22.79 15.86
N ASP A 145 -1.62 -21.64 16.53
CA ASP A 145 -2.73 -21.31 17.43
C ASP A 145 -3.85 -20.48 16.75
N LEU A 146 -3.69 -20.14 15.47
CA LEU A 146 -4.70 -19.43 14.71
C LEU A 146 -5.94 -20.31 14.51
N LYS A 147 -7.10 -19.75 14.89
CA LYS A 147 -8.42 -20.31 14.60
C LYS A 147 -9.01 -19.55 13.43
N LEU A 148 -8.92 -20.14 12.24
CA LEU A 148 -9.54 -19.63 11.01
C LEU A 148 -11.00 -20.07 10.90
#